data_AF-A0A4Y9VRE3-F1
#
_entry.id   AF-A0A4Y9VRE3-F1
#
_cell.length_a   1.000
_cell.length_b   1.000
_cell.length_c   1.000
_cell.angle_alpha   90.00
_cell.angle_beta   90.00
_cell.angle_gamma   90.00
#
_symmetry.space_group_name_H-M   'P 1'
#
loop_
_entity.id
_entity.type
_entity.pdbx_description
1 polymer ?
#
loop_
_entity_poly.entity_id
_entity_poly.type
_entity_poly.pdbx_seq_one_letter_code
_entity_poly.pdbx_strand_id
1 'polypeptide(L)'
;MKRAILTSLLITISTIQIAEAKPNFVGVNYSGTYSCKGNNSKVGDYQVLAKLTLNRAASRGSIGIYDFALETENSFTYKGKAVANANKIAFNLSMSEVSSAEFSTGIANISKNPAGKYAYTNHYYEVDSNVGTYGKETCVMQKSAQSNKKLPKPA
;
A
#
# COMPACT_ATOMS: atom_id res chain seq x y z
N MET A 1 -13.87 16.84 76.65
CA MET A 1 -12.65 16.54 75.85
C MET A 1 -13.08 15.70 74.66
N LYS A 2 -13.21 16.31 73.48
CA LYS A 2 -12.45 16.03 72.25
C LYS A 2 -12.38 14.54 71.85
N ARG A 3 -13.03 14.20 70.73
CA ARG A 3 -12.43 13.52 69.56
C ARG A 3 -13.43 13.58 68.40
N ALA A 4 -13.26 14.59 67.55
CA ALA A 4 -13.97 14.69 66.29
C ALA A 4 -13.38 13.69 65.29
N ILE A 5 -14.28 13.01 64.61
CA ILE A 5 -14.09 11.99 63.58
C ILE A 5 -13.53 12.67 62.33
N LEU A 6 -12.40 12.18 61.80
CA LEU A 6 -11.92 12.54 60.46
C LEU A 6 -11.62 11.26 59.67
N THR A 7 -12.66 10.66 59.10
CA THR A 7 -12.56 9.63 58.05
C THR A 7 -12.30 10.34 56.72
N SER A 8 -11.03 10.33 56.28
CA SER A 8 -10.63 10.83 54.96
C SER A 8 -10.96 9.78 53.90
N LEU A 9 -12.06 9.96 53.18
CA LEU A 9 -12.45 9.12 52.03
C LEU A 9 -11.66 9.59 50.79
N LEU A 10 -10.52 8.96 50.51
CA LEU A 10 -9.81 9.15 49.24
C LEU A 10 -10.62 8.50 48.11
N ILE A 11 -11.27 9.32 47.29
CA ILE A 11 -11.89 8.89 46.04
C ILE A 11 -10.77 8.79 45.00
N THR A 12 -10.20 7.61 44.83
CA THR A 12 -9.35 7.28 43.69
C THR A 12 -10.23 7.16 42.45
N ILE A 13 -10.34 8.25 41.68
CA ILE A 13 -10.96 8.23 40.35
C ILE A 13 -10.00 7.48 39.43
N SER A 14 -10.17 6.16 39.33
CA SER A 14 -9.54 5.37 38.29
C SER A 14 -10.13 5.79 36.95
N THR A 15 -9.38 6.53 36.15
CA THR A 15 -9.74 6.81 34.77
C THR A 15 -9.72 5.50 34.00
N ILE A 16 -10.91 4.93 33.78
CA ILE A 16 -11.09 3.81 32.86
C ILE A 16 -10.76 4.34 31.47
N GLN A 17 -9.54 4.06 30.99
CA GLN A 17 -9.20 4.29 29.60
C GLN A 17 -9.98 3.28 28.76
N ILE A 18 -11.14 3.71 28.24
CA ILE A 18 -11.85 2.97 27.21
C ILE A 18 -10.94 2.99 25.99
N ALA A 19 -10.24 1.88 25.74
CA ALA A 19 -9.45 1.72 24.54
C ALA A 19 -10.39 1.66 23.33
N GLU A 20 -10.52 2.79 22.62
CA GLU A 20 -11.33 2.88 21.41
C GLU A 20 -10.74 1.94 20.33
N ALA A 21 -11.58 1.09 19.76
CA ALA A 21 -11.16 0.19 18.70
C ALA A 21 -10.69 1.02 17.49
N LYS A 22 -9.47 0.75 17.01
CA LYS A 22 -8.92 1.44 15.83
C LYS A 22 -9.90 1.31 14.65
N PRO A 23 -10.19 2.39 13.90
CA PRO A 23 -11.21 2.36 12.86
C PRO A 23 -10.84 1.39 11.75
N ASN A 24 -11.81 0.60 11.30
CA ASN A 24 -11.65 -0.28 10.14
C ASN A 24 -11.29 0.53 8.89
N PHE A 25 -10.63 -0.10 7.93
CA PHE A 25 -10.35 0.51 6.64
C PHE A 25 -11.64 0.77 5.86
N VAL A 26 -11.84 2.01 5.44
CA VAL A 26 -13.00 2.51 4.67
C VAL A 26 -12.59 3.22 3.38
N GLY A 27 -11.29 3.23 3.07
CA GLY A 27 -10.77 3.84 1.84
C GLY A 27 -11.04 3.02 0.59
N VAL A 28 -10.65 3.59 -0.56
CA VAL A 28 -10.73 2.91 -1.85
C VAL A 28 -9.73 1.75 -1.87
N ASN A 29 -10.21 0.56 -2.26
CA ASN A 29 -9.36 -0.60 -2.45
C ASN A 29 -8.73 -0.59 -3.85
N TYR A 30 -7.42 -0.35 -3.91
CA TYR A 30 -6.64 -0.39 -5.15
C TYR A 30 -5.98 -1.75 -5.42
N SER A 31 -6.45 -2.82 -4.77
CA SER A 31 -5.92 -4.16 -5.05
C SER A 31 -6.17 -4.56 -6.50
N GLY A 32 -5.17 -5.15 -7.13
CA GLY A 32 -5.26 -5.58 -8.52
C GLY A 32 -3.88 -5.83 -9.13
N THR A 33 -3.90 -6.30 -10.37
CA THR A 33 -2.71 -6.39 -11.22
C THR A 33 -2.79 -5.27 -12.26
N TYR A 34 -1.68 -4.60 -12.49
CA TYR A 34 -1.55 -3.45 -13.35
C TYR A 34 -0.48 -3.75 -14.39
N SER A 35 -0.80 -3.52 -15.67
CA SER A 35 0.20 -3.54 -16.73
C SER A 35 0.89 -2.18 -16.77
N CYS A 36 2.19 -2.18 -16.59
CA CYS A 36 3.02 -0.98 -16.50
C CYS A 36 3.98 -0.89 -17.69
N LYS A 37 4.11 0.32 -18.22
CA LYS A 37 5.15 0.68 -19.20
C LYS A 37 5.96 1.81 -18.61
N GLY A 38 7.27 1.66 -18.56
CA GLY A 38 8.14 2.64 -17.96
C GLY A 38 9.42 2.88 -18.72
N ASN A 39 10.12 3.92 -18.29
CA ASN A 39 11.46 4.25 -18.73
C ASN A 39 12.31 4.54 -17.49
N ASN A 40 13.52 3.98 -17.48
CA ASN A 40 14.52 4.15 -16.43
C ASN A 40 15.77 4.74 -17.08
N SER A 41 16.40 5.75 -16.46
CA SER A 41 17.50 6.47 -17.11
C SER A 41 18.75 5.62 -17.38
N LYS A 42 18.85 4.43 -16.78
CA LYS A 42 19.97 3.47 -16.97
C LYS A 42 19.58 2.29 -17.87
N VAL A 43 18.36 1.77 -17.74
CA VAL A 43 17.88 0.56 -18.45
C VAL A 43 17.18 0.88 -19.78
N GLY A 44 16.60 2.08 -19.91
CA GLY A 44 15.75 2.45 -21.04
C GLY A 44 14.29 2.04 -20.83
N ASP A 45 13.59 1.74 -21.93
CA ASP A 45 12.18 1.35 -21.89
C ASP A 45 11.99 -0.09 -21.42
N TYR A 46 10.96 -0.32 -20.60
CA TYR A 46 10.62 -1.65 -20.07
C TYR A 46 9.12 -1.80 -19.84
N GLN A 47 8.69 -3.04 -19.64
CA GLN A 47 7.35 -3.39 -19.18
C GLN A 47 7.42 -4.32 -17.97
N VAL A 48 6.48 -4.12 -17.05
CA VAL A 48 6.34 -4.94 -15.84
C VAL A 48 4.86 -5.13 -15.48
N LEU A 49 4.57 -6.13 -14.67
CA LEU A 49 3.29 -6.30 -14.00
C LEU A 49 3.40 -5.90 -12.54
N ALA A 50 2.66 -4.86 -12.15
CA ALA A 50 2.56 -4.43 -10.77
C ALA A 50 1.35 -5.08 -10.08
N LYS A 51 1.55 -5.69 -8.92
CA LYS A 51 0.47 -6.26 -8.11
C LYS A 51 0.37 -5.54 -6.77
N LEU A 52 -0.83 -5.03 -6.48
CA LEU A 52 -1.18 -4.48 -5.18
C LEU A 52 -2.16 -5.43 -4.49
N THR A 53 -1.87 -5.76 -3.22
CA THR A 53 -2.75 -6.58 -2.38
C THR A 53 -2.98 -5.86 -1.06
N LEU A 54 -4.22 -5.43 -0.80
CA LEU A 54 -4.58 -4.71 0.42
C LEU A 54 -4.36 -5.59 1.65
N ASN A 55 -3.48 -5.16 2.54
CA ASN A 55 -3.34 -5.71 3.87
C ASN A 55 -4.37 -5.07 4.79
N ARG A 56 -5.56 -5.69 4.86
CA ARG A 56 -6.66 -5.20 5.73
C ARG A 56 -6.28 -5.16 7.21
N ALA A 57 -5.44 -6.10 7.66
CA ALA A 57 -5.00 -6.15 9.05
C ALA A 57 -4.14 -4.94 9.44
N ALA A 58 -3.39 -4.35 8.51
CA ALA A 58 -2.59 -3.14 8.74
C ALA A 58 -3.28 -1.83 8.33
N SER A 59 -4.34 -1.90 7.51
CA SER A 59 -5.03 -0.70 6.97
C SER A 59 -6.06 -0.13 7.93
N ARG A 60 -6.16 1.20 8.06
CA ARG A 60 -7.07 1.87 9.02
C ARG A 60 -7.61 3.17 8.43
N GLY A 61 -8.89 3.48 8.69
CA GLY A 61 -9.53 4.69 8.17
C GLY A 61 -9.37 4.82 6.65
N SER A 62 -8.84 5.96 6.18
CA SER A 62 -8.52 6.21 4.76
C SER A 62 -7.14 5.72 4.30
N ILE A 63 -6.33 5.19 5.22
CA ILE A 63 -4.97 4.74 4.94
C ILE A 63 -4.99 3.26 4.58
N GLY A 64 -4.70 2.97 3.31
CA GLY A 64 -4.55 1.62 2.80
C GLY A 64 -3.08 1.19 2.79
N ILE A 65 -2.78 0.05 3.40
CA ILE A 65 -1.47 -0.58 3.38
C ILE A 65 -1.51 -1.77 2.42
N TYR A 66 -0.56 -1.87 1.52
CA TYR A 66 -0.54 -2.89 0.47
C TYR A 66 0.77 -3.65 0.47
N ASP A 67 0.67 -4.96 0.26
CA ASP A 67 1.77 -5.73 -0.29
C ASP A 67 1.92 -5.38 -1.77
N PHE A 68 3.13 -5.05 -2.18
CA PHE A 68 3.46 -4.65 -3.54
C PHE A 68 4.45 -5.64 -4.15
N ALA A 69 4.24 -5.99 -5.42
CA ALA A 69 5.18 -6.78 -6.20
C ALA A 69 5.27 -6.24 -7.64
N LEU A 70 6.47 -6.30 -8.21
CA LEU A 70 6.72 -6.06 -9.63
C LEU A 70 7.28 -7.33 -10.25
N GLU A 71 6.63 -7.82 -11.30
CA GLU A 71 7.10 -8.94 -12.10
C GLU A 71 7.61 -8.43 -13.46
N THR A 72 8.84 -8.78 -13.82
CA THR A 72 9.45 -8.44 -15.11
C THR A 72 9.03 -9.42 -16.20
N GLU A 73 9.29 -9.08 -17.46
CA GLU A 73 9.03 -9.98 -18.59
C GLU A 73 9.75 -11.34 -18.47
N ASN A 74 10.88 -11.39 -17.76
CA ASN A 74 11.64 -12.62 -17.47
C ASN A 74 11.17 -13.35 -16.19
N SER A 75 9.96 -13.04 -15.70
CA SER A 75 9.36 -13.63 -14.48
C SER A 75 10.12 -13.36 -13.18
N PHE A 76 11.06 -12.42 -13.19
CA PHE A 76 11.73 -11.99 -11.97
C PHE A 76 10.78 -11.13 -11.13
N THR A 77 10.67 -11.40 -9.84
CA THR A 77 9.73 -10.69 -8.96
C THR A 77 10.44 -9.89 -7.88
N TYR A 78 10.29 -8.58 -7.94
CA TYR A 78 10.66 -7.67 -6.84
C TYR A 78 9.50 -7.53 -5.86
N LYS A 79 9.79 -7.47 -4.56
CA LYS A 79 8.78 -7.35 -3.50
C LYS A 79 8.95 -6.04 -2.74
N GLY A 80 7.82 -5.50 -2.29
CA GLY A 80 7.76 -4.20 -1.65
C GLY A 80 6.52 -3.98 -0.81
N LYS A 81 6.29 -2.72 -0.49
CA LYS A 81 5.11 -2.20 0.20
C LYS A 81 4.62 -0.95 -0.50
N ALA A 82 3.33 -0.68 -0.37
CA ALA A 82 2.77 0.61 -0.75
C ALA A 82 1.81 1.13 0.33
N VAL A 83 1.74 2.44 0.44
CA VAL A 83 0.84 3.14 1.36
C VAL A 83 0.01 4.11 0.57
N ALA A 84 -1.31 3.97 0.61
CA ALA A 84 -2.25 4.89 -0.01
C ALA A 84 -2.95 5.74 1.04
N ASN A 85 -3.01 7.05 0.81
CA ASN A 85 -3.87 7.97 1.52
C ASN A 85 -4.78 8.67 0.51
N ALA A 86 -6.08 8.34 0.55
CA ALA A 86 -7.01 8.67 -0.52
C ALA A 86 -6.45 8.23 -1.89
N ASN A 87 -6.21 9.17 -2.81
CA ASN A 87 -5.69 8.87 -4.15
C ASN A 87 -4.17 9.04 -4.30
N LYS A 88 -3.45 9.37 -3.23
CA LYS A 88 -1.99 9.47 -3.22
C LYS A 88 -1.42 8.14 -2.76
N ILE A 89 -0.45 7.60 -3.48
CA ILE A 89 0.21 6.34 -3.12
C ILE A 89 1.71 6.52 -3.14
N ALA A 90 2.37 6.03 -2.09
CA ALA A 90 3.81 5.91 -1.99
C ALA A 90 4.19 4.43 -2.12
N PHE A 91 5.28 4.16 -2.83
CA PHE A 91 5.80 2.83 -3.07
C PHE A 91 7.20 2.71 -2.47
N ASN A 92 7.50 1.54 -1.92
CA ASN A 92 8.84 1.13 -1.58
C ASN A 92 9.04 -0.30 -2.09
N LEU A 93 10.10 -0.50 -2.87
CA LEU A 93 10.43 -1.80 -3.47
C LEU A 93 11.83 -2.18 -3.01
N SER A 94 11.97 -3.39 -2.48
CA SER A 94 13.28 -3.96 -2.19
C SER A 94 13.73 -4.80 -3.37
N MET A 95 14.96 -4.57 -3.82
CA MET A 95 15.61 -5.35 -4.88
C MET A 95 16.53 -6.42 -4.28
N SER A 96 16.09 -7.02 -3.17
CA SER A 96 16.87 -7.95 -2.34
C SER A 96 17.50 -9.15 -3.07
N GLU A 97 16.96 -9.57 -4.21
CA GLU A 97 17.56 -10.65 -5.02
C GLU A 97 18.77 -10.17 -5.86
N VAL A 98 18.99 -8.86 -5.96
CA VAL A 98 20.19 -8.23 -6.54
C VAL A 98 21.15 -7.79 -5.43
N SER A 99 20.63 -7.08 -4.42
CA SER A 99 21.39 -6.62 -3.25
C SER A 99 20.45 -6.17 -2.13
N SER A 100 20.83 -6.40 -0.87
CA SER A 100 20.09 -5.90 0.30
C SER A 100 20.15 -4.36 0.45
N ALA A 101 21.02 -3.69 -0.29
CA ALA A 101 21.19 -2.24 -0.27
C ALA A 101 20.42 -1.51 -1.38
N GLU A 102 19.84 -2.24 -2.34
CA GLU A 102 19.14 -1.65 -3.48
C GLU A 102 17.63 -1.61 -3.21
N PHE A 103 17.08 -0.40 -3.22
CA PHE A 103 15.66 -0.16 -3.06
C PHE A 103 15.21 1.00 -3.95
N SER A 104 13.95 0.93 -4.36
CA SER A 104 13.26 2.00 -5.07
C SER A 104 12.22 2.64 -4.17
N THR A 105 12.11 3.96 -4.24
CA THR A 105 11.02 4.72 -3.62
C THR A 105 10.28 5.51 -4.68
N GLY A 106 8.95 5.44 -4.66
CA GLY A 106 8.11 6.09 -5.66
C GLY A 106 6.89 6.77 -5.08
N ILE A 107 6.31 7.67 -5.86
CA ILE A 107 5.04 8.34 -5.55
C ILE A 107 4.17 8.45 -6.79
N ALA A 108 2.86 8.29 -6.61
CA ALA A 108 1.88 8.49 -7.66
C ALA A 108 0.56 9.06 -7.13
N ASN A 109 -0.24 9.57 -8.06
CA ASN A 109 -1.68 9.73 -7.87
C ASN A 109 -2.40 8.65 -8.68
N ILE A 110 -3.35 7.96 -8.04
CA ILE A 110 -4.15 6.91 -8.67
C ILE A 110 -5.59 7.41 -8.92
N SER A 111 -6.07 7.24 -10.14
CA SER A 111 -7.42 7.65 -10.54
C SER A 111 -7.99 6.68 -11.57
N LYS A 112 -9.28 6.80 -11.90
CA LYS A 112 -9.84 6.04 -13.03
C LYS A 112 -9.50 6.75 -14.33
N ASN A 113 -9.04 6.01 -15.32
CA ASN A 113 -8.87 6.47 -16.68
C ASN A 113 -10.25 6.56 -17.42
N PRO A 114 -10.31 7.08 -18.67
CA PRO A 114 -11.56 7.17 -19.42
C PRO A 114 -12.27 5.81 -19.65
N ALA A 115 -11.53 4.71 -19.60
CA ALA A 115 -12.07 3.34 -19.66
C ALA A 115 -12.57 2.82 -18.30
N GLY A 116 -12.62 3.67 -17.27
CA GLY A 116 -13.08 3.34 -15.92
C GLY A 116 -12.12 2.48 -15.08
N LYS A 117 -10.90 2.22 -15.58
CA LYS A 117 -9.89 1.40 -14.91
C LYS A 117 -9.00 2.27 -14.04
N TYR A 118 -8.62 1.79 -12.86
CA TYR A 118 -7.61 2.48 -12.07
C TYR A 118 -6.28 2.53 -12.82
N ALA A 119 -5.66 3.70 -12.82
CA ALA A 119 -4.38 3.96 -13.45
C ALA A 119 -3.60 4.95 -12.61
N TYR A 120 -2.27 4.87 -12.69
CA TYR A 120 -1.37 5.78 -12.02
C TYR A 120 -0.07 5.91 -12.83
N THR A 121 0.64 7.01 -12.61
CA THR A 121 2.00 7.19 -13.09
C THR A 121 2.91 7.32 -11.88
N ASN A 122 3.76 6.33 -11.66
CA ASN A 122 4.72 6.29 -10.56
C ASN A 122 6.02 6.96 -11.02
N HIS A 123 6.43 7.98 -10.26
CA HIS A 123 7.74 8.60 -10.37
C HIS A 123 8.60 8.07 -9.25
N TYR A 124 9.74 7.48 -9.58
CA TYR A 124 10.56 6.79 -8.60
C TYR A 124 12.05 7.12 -8.73
N TYR A 125 12.75 6.84 -7.63
CA TYR A 125 14.20 6.89 -7.52
C TYR A 125 14.69 5.55 -6.98
N GLU A 126 15.68 4.99 -7.64
CA GLU A 126 16.39 3.76 -7.28
C GLU A 126 17.75 4.13 -6.70
N VAL A 127 18.01 3.68 -5.48
CA VAL A 127 19.34 3.75 -4.88
C VAL A 127 20.17 2.62 -5.48
N ASP A 128 21.26 2.95 -6.15
CA ASP A 128 22.33 2.01 -6.52
C ASP A 128 23.63 2.41 -5.81
N SER A 129 24.73 1.71 -6.09
CA SER A 129 26.04 1.98 -5.45
C SER A 129 26.66 3.35 -5.80
N ASN A 130 25.99 4.20 -6.59
CA ASN A 130 26.46 5.52 -7.02
C ASN A 130 25.46 6.63 -6.63
N VAL A 131 25.16 7.57 -7.54
CA VAL A 131 24.20 8.67 -7.35
C VAL A 131 22.73 8.24 -7.44
N GLY A 132 22.47 6.95 -7.71
CA GLY A 132 21.14 6.40 -7.98
C GLY A 132 20.60 6.77 -9.36
N THR A 133 19.44 6.20 -9.67
CA THR A 133 18.77 6.30 -10.98
C THR A 133 17.33 6.75 -10.78
N TYR A 134 16.75 7.48 -11.74
CA TYR A 134 15.34 7.86 -11.69
C TYR A 134 14.57 7.27 -12.86
N GLY A 135 13.27 7.09 -12.67
CA GLY A 135 12.41 6.57 -13.70
C GLY A 135 10.95 6.96 -13.51
N LYS A 136 10.16 6.61 -14.52
CA LYS A 136 8.72 6.82 -14.53
C LYS A 136 8.04 5.65 -15.21
N GLU A 137 6.98 5.14 -14.60
CA GLU A 137 6.14 4.09 -15.18
C GLU A 137 4.66 4.48 -15.13
N THR A 138 3.94 4.17 -16.19
CA THR A 138 2.49 4.35 -16.27
C THR A 138 1.82 2.98 -16.23
N CYS A 139 0.95 2.81 -15.24
CA CYS A 139 0.34 1.54 -14.89
C CYS A 139 -1.17 1.63 -15.05
N VAL A 140 -1.77 0.60 -15.67
CA VAL A 140 -3.22 0.51 -15.86
C VAL A 140 -3.72 -0.84 -15.34
N MET A 141 -4.72 -0.80 -14.46
CA MET A 141 -5.30 -2.01 -13.88
C MET A 141 -5.87 -2.92 -14.99
N GLN A 142 -5.50 -4.18 -14.93
CA GLN A 142 -6.05 -5.21 -15.80
C GLN A 142 -7.52 -5.46 -15.47
N LYS A 143 -8.28 -6.03 -16.41
CA LYS A 143 -9.63 -6.49 -16.08
C LYS A 143 -9.49 -7.58 -15.01
N SER A 144 -10.18 -7.43 -13.88
CA SER A 144 -10.22 -8.49 -12.86
C SER A 144 -10.75 -9.78 -13.48
N ALA A 145 -9.98 -10.87 -13.39
CA ALA A 145 -10.41 -12.19 -13.89
C ALA A 145 -11.63 -12.78 -13.15
N GLN A 146 -12.19 -12.07 -12.17
CA GLN A 146 -13.27 -12.52 -11.28
C GLN A 146 -14.70 -12.18 -11.75
N SER A 147 -14.95 -11.83 -13.01
CA SER A 147 -16.33 -11.64 -13.50
C SER A 147 -16.98 -12.86 -14.16
N ASN A 148 -16.28 -14.00 -14.30
CA ASN A 148 -16.79 -15.16 -15.06
C ASN A 148 -17.01 -16.46 -14.25
N LYS A 149 -16.84 -16.47 -12.92
CA LYS A 149 -17.34 -17.60 -12.12
C LYS A 149 -18.76 -17.31 -11.67
N LYS A 150 -19.72 -17.61 -12.55
CA LYS A 150 -21.14 -17.81 -12.19
C LYS A 150 -21.15 -18.86 -11.07
N LEU A 151 -21.57 -18.48 -9.87
CA LEU A 151 -21.77 -19.45 -8.79
C LEU A 151 -22.70 -20.56 -9.31
N PRO A 152 -22.39 -21.85 -9.06
CA PRO A 152 -23.36 -22.91 -9.30
C PRO A 152 -24.61 -22.63 -8.47
N LYS A 153 -25.77 -22.69 -9.12
CA LYS A 153 -27.06 -22.62 -8.43
C LYS A 153 -27.14 -23.81 -7.47
N PRO A 154 -27.49 -23.63 -6.19
CA PRO A 154 -27.71 -24.75 -5.28
C PRO A 154 -28.78 -25.68 -5.84
N ALA A 155 -28.52 -26.99 -5.75
CA ALA A 155 -29.47 -28.05 -6.05
C ALA A 155 -30.54 -28.12 -4.95
#